data_AF-A0A920R5W8-F1
#
_entry.id   AF-A0A920R5W8-F1
#
_cell.length_a   1.000
_cell.length_b   1.000
_cell.length_c   1.000
_cell.angle_alpha   90.00
_cell.angle_beta   90.00
_cell.angle_gamma   90.00
#
_symmetry.space_group_name_H-M   'P 1'
#
loop_
_entity.id
_entity.type
_entity.pdbx_description
1 polymer ?
#
loop_
_entity_poly.entity_id
_entity_poly.type
_entity_poly.pdbx_seq_one_letter_code
_entity_poly.pdbx_strand_id
1 'polypeptide(L)'
;MLAEITGYDAISMQPNSGAQGEYAGLLAIKKYLAAQGEENRNICLIPSSAHGTNPASAQMIGMKVLLVACDENGNIDIADLKAKAETHKDDLAGINDYLPFHPWCLRGSGKRNLSNYS
;
A
#
# COMPACT_ATOMS: atom_id res chain seq x y z
N MET A 1 -25.76 2.77 -0.85
CA MET A 1 -25.11 3.97 -0.29
C MET A 1 -23.57 3.87 -0.31
N LEU A 2 -22.85 3.24 0.63
CA LEU A 2 -21.37 3.25 0.59
C LEU A 2 -20.77 2.50 -0.61
N ALA A 3 -21.26 1.30 -0.92
CA ALA A 3 -20.85 0.51 -2.08
C ALA A 3 -21.05 1.27 -3.41
N GLU A 4 -22.18 1.98 -3.51
CA GLU A 4 -22.55 2.78 -4.67
C GLU A 4 -21.69 4.04 -4.82
N ILE A 5 -21.27 4.65 -3.71
CA ILE A 5 -20.37 5.82 -3.70
C ILE A 5 -18.94 5.43 -4.09
N THR A 6 -18.46 4.28 -3.63
CA THR A 6 -17.08 3.83 -3.88
C THR A 6 -16.92 3.00 -5.14
N GLY A 7 -18.02 2.49 -5.70
CA GLY A 7 -18.01 1.58 -6.85
C GLY A 7 -17.58 0.15 -6.53
N TYR A 8 -17.51 -0.24 -5.25
CA TYR A 8 -17.19 -1.61 -4.84
C TYR A 8 -18.44 -2.50 -4.76
N ASP A 9 -18.29 -3.79 -5.07
CA ASP A 9 -19.40 -4.77 -4.99
C ASP A 9 -19.88 -5.04 -3.55
N ALA A 10 -18.98 -4.93 -2.57
CA ALA A 10 -19.26 -5.20 -1.17
C ALA A 10 -18.45 -4.31 -0.23
N ILE A 11 -19.01 -4.05 0.96
CA ILE A 11 -18.39 -3.24 2.02
C ILE A 11 -18.39 -4.04 3.32
N SER A 12 -17.26 -4.04 4.04
CA SER A 12 -17.16 -4.55 5.41
C SER A 12 -17.14 -3.40 6.40
N MET A 13 -18.01 -3.47 7.41
CA MET A 13 -18.07 -2.51 8.51
C MET A 13 -17.30 -2.97 9.76
N GLN A 14 -16.59 -4.10 9.68
CA GLN A 14 -15.79 -4.64 10.79
C GLN A 14 -14.59 -3.77 11.18
N PRO A 15 -13.89 -3.08 10.26
CA PRO A 15 -12.80 -2.18 10.64
C PRO A 15 -13.31 -0.93 11.36
N ASN A 16 -12.82 -0.70 12.57
CA ASN A 16 -13.22 0.40 13.44
C ASN A 16 -12.32 1.65 13.31
N SER A 17 -11.29 1.60 12.46
CA SER A 17 -10.36 2.69 12.18
C SER A 17 -9.79 2.56 10.77
N GLY A 18 -9.26 3.66 10.21
CA GLY A 18 -8.64 3.67 8.88
C GLY A 18 -7.49 2.66 8.75
N ALA A 19 -6.58 2.63 9.73
CA ALA A 19 -5.46 1.68 9.77
C ALA A 19 -5.94 0.22 9.86
N GLN A 20 -7.02 -0.07 10.59
CA GLN A 20 -7.60 -1.41 10.61
C GLN A 20 -8.25 -1.76 9.26
N GLY A 21 -8.78 -0.77 8.54
CA GLY A 21 -9.28 -0.93 7.18
C GLY A 21 -8.18 -1.33 6.20
N GLU A 22 -7.03 -0.65 6.26
CA GLU A 22 -5.84 -0.98 5.46
C GLU A 22 -5.35 -2.39 5.77
N TYR A 23 -5.23 -2.73 7.05
CA TYR A 23 -4.87 -4.08 7.48
C TYR A 23 -5.85 -5.14 6.95
N ALA A 24 -7.16 -4.90 7.08
CA ALA A 24 -8.20 -5.82 6.61
C ALA A 24 -8.17 -5.99 5.08
N GLY A 25 -7.96 -4.90 4.34
CA GLY A 25 -7.82 -4.91 2.89
C GLY A 25 -6.60 -5.72 2.43
N LEU A 26 -5.43 -5.47 3.02
CA LEU A 26 -4.21 -6.22 2.72
C LEU A 26 -4.33 -7.71 3.10
N LEU A 27 -5.02 -8.02 4.21
CA LEU A 27 -5.32 -9.40 4.60
C LEU A 27 -6.26 -10.09 3.61
N ALA A 28 -7.25 -9.37 3.08
CA ALA A 28 -8.15 -9.89 2.05
C ALA A 28 -7.38 -10.21 0.76
N ILE A 29 -6.48 -9.32 0.31
CA ILE A 29 -5.59 -9.55 -0.84
C ILE A 29 -4.74 -10.80 -0.60
N LYS A 30 -4.09 -10.89 0.57
CA LYS A 30 -3.26 -12.07 0.92
C LYS A 30 -4.04 -13.38 0.85
N LYS A 31 -5.25 -13.42 1.41
CA LYS A 31 -6.11 -14.61 1.39
C LYS A 31 -6.60 -14.94 -0.01
N TYR A 32 -6.89 -13.93 -0.83
CA TYR A 32 -7.27 -14.12 -2.22
C TYR A 32 -6.14 -14.77 -3.02
N LEU A 33 -4.91 -14.25 -2.92
CA LEU A 33 -3.74 -14.80 -3.61
C LEU A 33 -3.46 -16.25 -3.17
N ALA A 34 -3.55 -16.53 -1.86
CA ALA A 34 -3.42 -17.90 -1.34
C ALA A 34 -4.49 -18.85 -1.92
N ALA A 35 -5.74 -18.39 -2.04
CA ALA A 35 -6.80 -19.18 -2.65
C ALA A 35 -6.59 -19.46 -4.15
N GLN A 36 -5.79 -18.64 -4.84
CA GLN A 36 -5.36 -18.87 -6.22
C GLN A 36 -4.07 -19.71 -6.32
N GLY A 37 -3.48 -20.12 -5.20
CA GLY A 37 -2.19 -20.83 -5.16
C GLY A 37 -0.98 -19.92 -5.38
N GLU A 38 -1.15 -18.60 -5.35
CA GLU A 38 -0.09 -17.60 -5.55
C GLU A 38 0.45 -17.06 -4.21
N GLU A 39 0.68 -17.94 -3.24
CA GLU A 39 1.16 -17.56 -1.89
C GLU A 39 2.53 -16.88 -1.89
N ASN A 40 3.31 -17.07 -2.96
CA ASN A 40 4.61 -16.43 -3.15
C ASN A 40 4.48 -14.91 -3.40
N ARG A 41 3.31 -14.43 -3.84
CA ARG A 41 3.06 -13.01 -4.05
C ARG A 41 2.87 -12.28 -2.73
N ASN A 42 3.98 -11.80 -2.16
CA ASN A 42 4.01 -11.14 -0.86
C ASN A 42 4.64 -9.74 -0.88
N ILE A 43 4.99 -9.20 -2.06
CA ILE A 43 5.57 -7.87 -2.19
C ILE A 43 4.47 -6.81 -2.29
N CYS A 44 4.53 -5.81 -1.42
CA CYS A 44 3.66 -4.64 -1.44
C CYS A 44 4.48 -3.40 -1.80
N LEU A 45 4.14 -2.77 -2.93
CA LEU A 45 4.72 -1.49 -3.34
C LEU A 45 4.03 -0.36 -2.58
N ILE A 46 4.81 0.49 -1.91
CA ILE A 46 4.29 1.61 -1.12
C ILE A 46 5.06 2.89 -1.51
N PRO A 47 4.38 3.95 -1.96
CA PRO A 47 5.04 5.23 -2.22
C PRO A 47 5.75 5.77 -0.98
N SER A 48 6.92 6.38 -1.16
CA SER A 48 7.65 7.02 -0.07
C SER A 48 6.89 8.18 0.59
N SER A 49 5.89 8.74 -0.11
CA SER A 49 4.96 9.76 0.38
C SER A 49 3.81 9.21 1.22
N ALA A 50 3.62 7.89 1.26
CA ALA A 50 2.47 7.28 1.93
C ALA A 50 2.44 7.56 3.44
N HIS A 51 1.23 7.50 4.02
CA HIS A 51 1.07 7.60 5.47
C HIS A 51 1.78 6.43 6.17
N GLY A 52 2.30 6.66 7.37
CA GLY A 52 3.12 5.67 8.10
C GLY A 52 2.36 4.40 8.48
N THR A 53 1.02 4.40 8.43
CA THR A 53 0.17 3.22 8.68
C THR A 53 0.24 2.20 7.55
N ASN A 54 0.53 2.62 6.32
CA ASN A 54 0.61 1.73 5.16
C ASN A 54 1.76 0.73 5.28
N PRO A 55 3.04 1.16 5.46
CA PRO A 55 4.13 0.22 5.63
C PRO A 55 3.98 -0.61 6.89
N ALA A 56 3.47 -0.03 7.98
CA ALA A 56 3.22 -0.77 9.22
C ALA A 56 2.20 -1.90 9.03
N SER A 57 1.06 -1.62 8.37
CA SER A 57 0.01 -2.61 8.13
C SER A 57 0.49 -3.76 7.24
N ALA A 58 1.28 -3.46 6.20
CA ALA A 58 1.85 -4.48 5.32
C ALA A 58 2.86 -5.37 6.05
N GLN A 59 3.75 -4.79 6.86
CA GLN A 59 4.70 -5.54 7.69
C GLN A 59 3.98 -6.41 8.73
N MET A 60 2.91 -5.91 9.36
CA MET A 60 2.13 -6.66 10.36
C MET A 60 1.52 -7.96 9.83
N ILE A 61 1.27 -8.09 8.53
CA ILE A 61 0.77 -9.33 7.91
C ILE A 61 1.86 -10.14 7.20
N GLY A 62 3.12 -9.76 7.35
CA GLY A 62 4.27 -10.44 6.77
C GLY A 62 4.47 -10.21 5.27
N MET A 63 3.98 -9.08 4.73
CA MET A 63 4.32 -8.67 3.36
C MET A 63 5.69 -7.97 3.34
N LYS A 64 6.42 -8.14 2.24
CA LYS A 64 7.67 -7.43 1.97
C LYS A 64 7.35 -6.05 1.39
N VAL A 65 7.66 -5.00 2.13
CA VAL A 65 7.45 -3.62 1.69
C VAL A 65 8.60 -3.18 0.79
N LEU A 66 8.28 -2.73 -0.41
CA LEU A 66 9.22 -2.03 -1.29
C LEU A 66 8.74 -0.60 -1.51
N LEU A 67 9.59 0.35 -1.15
CA LEU A 67 9.27 1.76 -1.32
C LEU A 67 9.38 2.16 -2.79
N VAL A 68 8.42 2.93 -3.28
CA VAL A 68 8.44 3.57 -4.61
C VAL A 68 8.80 5.04 -4.44
N ALA A 69 9.67 5.55 -5.30
CA ALA A 69 10.09 6.94 -5.30
C ALA A 69 8.91 7.87 -5.59
N CYS A 70 9.01 9.10 -5.08
CA CYS A 70 8.04 10.15 -5.35
C CYS A 70 8.78 11.41 -5.81
N ASP A 71 8.13 12.21 -6.65
CA ASP A 71 8.64 13.51 -7.06
C ASP A 71 8.55 14.54 -5.91
N GLU A 72 9.07 15.74 -6.15
CA GLU A 72 9.06 16.84 -5.16
C GLU A 72 7.65 17.30 -4.78
N ASN A 73 6.64 17.00 -5.60
CA ASN A 73 5.25 17.31 -5.34
C ASN A 73 4.52 16.19 -4.57
N GLY A 74 5.21 15.07 -4.30
CA GLY A 74 4.65 13.90 -3.63
C GLY A 74 3.92 12.92 -4.54
N ASN A 75 3.96 13.13 -5.87
CA ASN A 75 3.40 12.19 -6.83
C ASN A 75 4.30 10.97 -6.96
N ILE A 76 3.71 9.81 -7.28
CA ILE A 76 4.47 8.60 -7.54
C ILE A 76 5.35 8.77 -8.78
N ASP A 77 6.63 8.41 -8.67
CA ASP A 77 7.50 8.22 -9.82
C ASP A 77 7.05 6.97 -10.59
N ILE A 78 6.36 7.20 -11.72
CA ILE A 78 5.82 6.13 -12.56
C ILE A 78 6.93 5.28 -13.19
N ALA A 79 8.12 5.86 -13.45
CA ALA A 79 9.22 5.11 -14.01
C ALA A 79 9.80 4.12 -12.98
N ASP A 80 10.02 4.59 -11.76
CA ASP A 80 10.47 3.73 -10.65
C ASP A 80 9.40 2.68 -10.27
N LEU A 81 8.12 3.07 -10.25
CA LEU A 81 7.01 2.14 -10.04
C LEU A 81 7.03 1.00 -11.05
N LYS A 82 7.13 1.33 -12.34
CA LYS A 82 7.16 0.33 -13.43
C LYS A 82 8.40 -0.56 -13.33
N ALA A 83 9.57 0.02 -13.06
CA ALA A 83 10.81 -0.75 -12.92
C ALA A 83 10.72 -1.77 -11.78
N LYS A 84 10.19 -1.36 -10.61
CA LYS A 84 9.99 -2.23 -9.45
C LYS A 84 8.91 -3.29 -9.69
N ALA A 85 7.80 -2.90 -10.32
CA ALA A 85 6.74 -3.83 -10.68
C ALA A 85 7.24 -4.92 -11.65
N GLU A 86 8.02 -4.57 -12.68
CA GLU A 86 8.58 -5.55 -13.62
C GLU A 86 9.61 -6.45 -12.95
N THR A 87 10.49 -5.88 -12.11
CA THR A 87 11.52 -6.64 -11.37
C THR A 87 10.88 -7.67 -10.42
N HIS A 88 9.71 -7.37 -9.87
CA HIS A 88 9.04 -8.18 -8.86
C HIS A 88 7.73 -8.81 -9.35
N LYS A 89 7.49 -8.87 -10.65
CA LYS A 89 6.19 -9.27 -11.23
C LYS A 89 5.66 -10.63 -10.76
N ASP A 90 6.57 -11.57 -10.49
CA ASP A 90 6.21 -12.93 -10.08
C ASP A 90 5.85 -13.02 -8.59
N ASP A 91 6.32 -12.06 -7.78
CA ASP A 91 6.14 -12.00 -6.33
C ASP A 91 5.27 -10.80 -5.89
N LEU A 92 4.76 -10.01 -6.82
CA LEU A 92 4.00 -8.79 -6.57
C LEU A 92 2.57 -9.11 -6.11
N ALA A 93 2.21 -8.65 -4.90
CA ALA A 93 0.87 -8.77 -4.33
C ALA A 93 -0.01 -7.55 -4.66
N GLY A 94 0.57 -6.36 -4.77
CA GLY A 94 -0.16 -5.13 -5.11
C GLY A 94 0.57 -3.84 -4.75
N ILE A 95 -0.12 -2.72 -4.96
CA ILE A 95 0.28 -1.37 -4.56
C ILE A 95 -0.68 -0.86 -3.49
N ASN A 96 -0.17 -0.23 -2.43
CA ASN A 96 -0.98 0.39 -1.38
C ASN A 96 -0.69 1.89 -1.31
N ASP A 97 -1.69 2.71 -1.63
CA ASP A 97 -1.58 4.17 -1.78
C ASP A 97 -2.91 4.87 -1.42
N TYR A 98 -2.90 6.19 -1.28
CA TYR A 98 -4.10 7.02 -1.08
C TYR A 98 -4.39 7.92 -2.29
N LEU A 99 -5.68 8.09 -2.60
CA LEU A 99 -6.16 9.08 -3.56
C LEU A 99 -7.09 10.10 -2.85
N PRO A 100 -7.09 11.39 -3.24
CA PRO A 100 -6.11 12.08 -4.09
C PRO A 100 -4.77 12.26 -3.35
N PHE A 101 -3.65 12.39 -4.09
CA PHE A 101 -2.32 12.57 -3.51
C PHE A 101 -2.34 13.63 -2.40
N HIS A 102 -2.01 13.19 -1.18
CA HIS A 102 -2.37 13.93 0.02
C HIS A 102 -1.53 15.22 0.16
N PRO A 103 -2.13 16.40 0.43
CA PRO A 103 -1.41 17.67 0.54
C PRO A 103 -0.46 17.76 1.75
N TRP A 104 -0.41 16.75 2.63
CA TRP A 104 0.67 16.64 3.62
C TRP A 104 2.06 16.53 2.99
N CYS A 105 2.17 16.06 1.74
CA CYS A 105 3.42 16.14 0.97
C CYS A 105 3.91 17.58 0.75
N LEU A 106 3.01 18.56 0.70
CA LEU A 106 3.35 19.96 0.41
C LEU A 106 3.73 20.77 1.65
N ARG A 107 3.58 20.24 2.88
CA ARG A 107 3.74 21.00 4.13
C ARG A 107 4.84 20.54 5.08
N GLY A 108 5.68 19.58 4.72
CA GLY A 108 6.65 19.05 5.69
C GLY A 108 7.89 18.43 5.07
N SER A 109 8.89 19.27 4.82
CA SER A 109 10.29 18.87 4.74
C SER A 109 10.69 18.02 5.96
N GLY A 110 10.88 16.73 5.75
CA GLY A 110 11.39 15.82 6.76
C GLY A 110 11.50 14.43 6.17
N LYS A 111 12.66 14.10 5.61
CA LYS A 111 13.05 12.71 5.33
C LYS A 111 12.89 11.92 6.63
N ARG A 112 11.76 11.23 6.83
CA ARG A 112 11.61 10.29 7.93
C ARG A 112 12.54 9.14 7.63
N ASN A 113 13.68 9.14 8.32
CA ASN A 113 14.66 8.07 8.24
C ASN A 113 14.02 6.83 8.89
N LEU A 114 13.58 5.88 8.06
CA LEU A 114 12.83 4.69 8.47
C LEU A 114 13.74 3.51 8.88
N SER A 115 15.03 3.78 9.18
CA SER A 115 15.98 2.79 9.71
C SER A 115 15.62 2.21 11.09
N ASN A 116 14.45 2.54 11.64
CA ASN A 116 13.98 2.11 12.96
C ASN A 116 12.81 1.13 12.91
N TYR A 117 12.40 0.68 11.71
CA TYR A 117 11.44 -0.41 11.56
C TYR A 117 12.20 -1.65 11.09
N SER A 118 12.87 -2.32 12.02
CA SER A 118 13.60 -3.58 11.85
C SER A 118 13.25 -4.53 12.98
#